data_AF-A0A971WEQ6-F1
#
_entry.id   AF-A0A971WEQ6-F1
#
_cell.length_a   1.000
_cell.length_b   1.000
_cell.length_c   1.000
_cell.angle_alpha   90.00
_cell.angle_beta   90.00
_cell.angle_gamma   90.00
#
_symmetry.space_group_name_H-M   'P 1'
#
loop_
_entity.id
_entity.type
_entity.pdbx_description
1 polymer ?
#
loop_
_entity_poly.entity_id
_entity_poly.type
_entity_poly.pdbx_seq_one_letter_code
_entity_poly.pdbx_strand_id
1 'polypeptide(L)'
;HYYPEQIPHLSTCKSPQQMFGAISKTWYAEKMGLDPKDIFVVGIMPCTAKKFESQRDDQSASGYPDVDIALTTRELARMIDTAGIFFPKLPDEEFDNPLGESSGAAVIFGATGGVMEAALRTAADVLTGEDLPNVDFREVRGIEGVKEATYNIAGMDINVCVASGLANANAVMERVKDGTANYHFIEIMGCPGGCVNGGGQPIQHAVVRNFIDLSSRRAAALYEADKDLPTRKSHESEVVKRLYEEYLGSYGSHKAHEILHTSYVARPKYK
;
A
#
# COMPACT_ATOMS: atom_id res chain seq x y z
N HIS A 1 -9.58 -11.49 -14.65
CA HIS A 1 -9.85 -12.94 -14.66
C HIS A 1 -11.26 -13.24 -14.18
N TYR A 2 -11.59 -12.99 -12.92
CA TYR A 2 -12.89 -13.40 -12.33
C TYR A 2 -13.99 -12.33 -12.45
N TYR A 3 -13.64 -11.06 -12.31
CA TYR A 3 -14.57 -9.92 -12.41
C TYR A 3 -14.02 -8.82 -13.35
N PRO A 4 -13.71 -9.13 -14.62
CA PRO A 4 -13.14 -8.13 -15.54
C PRO A 4 -14.06 -6.92 -15.77
N GLU A 5 -15.37 -7.08 -15.65
CA GLU A 5 -16.37 -6.02 -15.76
C GLU A 5 -16.27 -4.97 -14.64
N GLN A 6 -15.62 -5.31 -13.53
CA GLN A 6 -15.44 -4.42 -12.38
C GLN A 6 -14.15 -3.59 -12.46
N ILE A 7 -13.34 -3.76 -13.50
CA ILE A 7 -12.11 -2.98 -13.73
C ILE A 7 -12.34 -1.46 -13.66
N PRO A 8 -13.42 -0.90 -14.24
CA PRO A 8 -13.67 0.55 -14.18
C PRO A 8 -13.83 1.12 -12.76
N HIS A 9 -14.10 0.28 -11.76
CA HIS A 9 -14.24 0.70 -10.36
C HIS A 9 -12.90 0.68 -9.60
N LEU A 10 -11.84 0.12 -10.17
CA LEU A 10 -10.53 0.12 -9.53
C LEU A 10 -9.95 1.54 -9.54
N SER A 11 -9.37 1.94 -8.39
CA SER A 11 -8.54 3.14 -8.36
C SER A 11 -7.44 3.03 -9.42
N THR A 12 -7.28 4.08 -10.20
CA THR A 12 -6.22 4.17 -11.21
C THR A 12 -4.86 4.42 -10.59
N CYS A 13 -4.77 4.69 -9.28
CA CYS A 13 -3.50 4.83 -8.58
C CYS A 13 -2.63 3.57 -8.74
N LYS A 14 -1.36 3.76 -9.05
CA LYS A 14 -0.32 2.74 -8.88
C LYS A 14 -0.23 2.32 -7.42
N SER A 15 0.34 1.14 -7.15
CA SER A 15 0.61 0.74 -5.77
C SER A 15 1.77 1.55 -5.17
N PRO A 16 1.93 1.58 -3.83
CA PRO A 16 3.04 2.29 -3.20
C PRO A 16 4.43 1.89 -3.73
N GLN A 17 4.64 0.60 -4.04
CA GLN A 17 5.88 0.12 -4.66
C GLN A 17 6.14 0.81 -5.99
N GLN A 18 5.12 0.87 -6.86
CA GLN A 18 5.26 1.41 -8.20
C GLN A 18 5.30 2.94 -8.20
N MET A 19 4.53 3.59 -7.32
CA MET A 19 4.62 5.04 -7.10
C MET A 19 6.03 5.43 -6.63
N PHE A 20 6.60 4.70 -5.66
CA PHE A 20 7.95 4.94 -5.19
C PHE A 20 8.99 4.78 -6.32
N GLY A 21 8.90 3.69 -7.09
CA GLY A 21 9.79 3.43 -8.22
C GLY A 21 9.72 4.52 -9.29
N ALA A 22 8.50 4.91 -9.67
CA ALA A 22 8.26 5.98 -10.62
C ALA A 22 8.88 7.30 -10.14
N ILE A 23 8.66 7.70 -8.88
CA ILE A 23 9.22 8.94 -8.31
C ILE A 23 10.75 8.89 -8.20
N SER A 24 11.30 7.73 -7.85
CA SER A 24 12.76 7.54 -7.74
C SER A 24 13.47 7.73 -9.09
N LYS A 25 12.85 7.27 -10.19
CA LYS A 25 13.41 7.38 -11.54
C LYS A 25 12.95 8.61 -12.34
N THR A 26 12.08 9.44 -11.79
CA THR A 26 11.62 10.68 -12.40
C THR A 26 12.10 11.87 -11.57
N TRP A 27 11.31 12.31 -10.60
CA TRP A 27 11.60 13.45 -9.74
C TRP A 27 12.97 13.37 -9.06
N TYR A 28 13.29 12.24 -8.41
CA TYR A 28 14.56 12.11 -7.70
C TYR A 28 15.76 12.06 -8.66
N ALA A 29 15.64 11.35 -9.77
CA ALA A 29 16.66 11.29 -10.81
C ALA A 29 16.98 12.69 -11.35
N GLU A 30 15.96 13.45 -11.74
CA GLU A 30 16.12 14.83 -12.22
C GLU A 30 16.75 15.73 -11.15
N LYS A 31 16.28 15.63 -9.89
CA LYS A 31 16.77 16.45 -8.78
C LYS A 31 18.25 16.18 -8.45
N MET A 32 18.70 14.95 -8.61
CA MET A 32 20.07 14.53 -8.35
C MET A 32 20.98 14.58 -9.58
N GLY A 33 20.46 14.95 -10.75
CA GLY A 33 21.21 14.95 -12.01
C GLY A 33 21.66 13.54 -12.44
N LEU A 34 20.87 12.52 -12.10
CA LEU A 34 21.11 11.12 -12.44
C LEU A 34 20.35 10.75 -13.70
N ASP A 35 20.95 9.90 -14.55
CA ASP A 35 20.25 9.28 -15.65
C ASP A 35 19.36 8.14 -15.10
N PRO A 36 18.03 8.13 -15.37
CA PRO A 36 17.13 7.08 -14.90
C PRO A 36 17.57 5.66 -15.26
N LYS A 37 18.32 5.48 -16.35
CA LYS A 37 18.85 4.17 -16.77
C LYS A 37 19.88 3.59 -15.79
N ASP A 38 20.54 4.47 -15.04
CA ASP A 38 21.60 4.13 -14.09
C ASP A 38 21.05 3.92 -12.66
N ILE A 39 19.74 4.10 -12.47
CA ILE A 39 19.05 3.86 -11.20
C ILE A 39 18.43 2.47 -11.21
N PHE A 40 18.84 1.63 -10.23
CA PHE A 40 18.28 0.31 -10.01
C PHE A 40 17.46 0.27 -8.72
N VAL A 41 16.15 0.10 -8.83
CA VAL A 41 15.18 0.11 -7.72
C VAL A 41 14.84 -1.33 -7.31
N VAL A 42 15.16 -1.66 -6.06
CA VAL A 42 14.86 -2.96 -5.43
C VAL A 42 13.73 -2.80 -4.42
N GLY A 43 12.59 -3.43 -4.68
CA GLY A 43 11.48 -3.46 -3.73
C GLY A 43 11.57 -4.63 -2.75
N ILE A 44 11.62 -4.39 -1.44
CA ILE A 44 11.53 -5.45 -0.42
C ILE A 44 10.08 -5.59 0.05
N MET A 45 9.49 -6.76 -0.18
CA MET A 45 8.04 -6.94 -0.06
C MET A 45 7.68 -8.21 0.74
N PRO A 46 6.63 -8.17 1.58
CA PRO A 46 6.13 -9.38 2.23
C PRO A 46 5.31 -10.28 1.27
N CYS A 47 5.37 -10.03 -0.05
CA CYS A 47 4.45 -10.59 -1.04
C CYS A 47 5.20 -11.10 -2.28
N THR A 48 4.79 -12.26 -2.77
CA THR A 48 5.30 -12.81 -4.04
C THR A 48 4.66 -12.18 -5.26
N ALA A 49 3.40 -11.73 -5.17
CA ALA A 49 2.69 -11.10 -6.29
C ALA A 49 3.34 -9.77 -6.73
N LYS A 50 4.08 -9.10 -5.84
CA LYS A 50 4.85 -7.89 -6.16
C LYS A 50 5.96 -8.11 -7.19
N LYS A 51 6.46 -9.34 -7.33
CA LYS A 51 7.40 -9.72 -8.40
C LYS A 51 6.73 -9.73 -9.78
N PHE A 52 5.46 -10.13 -9.84
CA PHE A 52 4.70 -10.04 -11.08
C PHE A 52 4.34 -8.58 -11.38
N GLU A 53 3.98 -7.81 -10.35
CA GLU A 53 3.64 -6.39 -10.53
C GLU A 53 4.80 -5.57 -11.10
N SER A 54 6.05 -5.83 -10.67
CA SER A 54 7.24 -5.15 -11.19
C SER A 54 7.54 -5.46 -12.66
N GLN A 55 6.89 -6.47 -13.25
CA GLN A 55 7.08 -6.89 -14.64
C GLN A 55 5.92 -6.47 -15.55
N ARG A 56 5.01 -5.64 -15.08
CA ARG A 56 3.89 -5.15 -15.91
C ARG A 56 4.39 -4.08 -16.88
N ASP A 57 3.94 -4.17 -18.13
CA ASP A 57 4.36 -3.27 -19.21
C ASP A 57 3.96 -1.79 -18.98
N ASP A 58 2.95 -1.53 -18.15
CA ASP A 58 2.41 -0.19 -17.86
C ASP A 58 3.01 0.46 -16.60
N GLN A 59 4.22 0.05 -16.19
CA GLN A 59 4.91 0.51 -14.98
C GLN A 59 6.32 1.03 -15.32
N SER A 60 6.39 2.09 -16.15
CA SER A 60 7.66 2.65 -16.61
C SER A 60 7.59 4.16 -16.86
N ALA A 61 7.29 4.95 -15.83
CA ALA A 61 7.05 6.40 -15.94
C ALA A 61 8.25 7.18 -16.51
N SER A 62 9.48 6.68 -16.29
CA SER A 62 10.72 7.27 -16.81
C SER A 62 11.13 6.72 -18.19
N GLY A 63 10.34 5.81 -18.78
CA GLY A 63 10.74 4.99 -19.93
C GLY A 63 11.53 3.73 -19.56
N TYR A 64 11.94 3.60 -18.29
CA TYR A 64 12.51 2.38 -17.70
C TYR A 64 11.54 1.80 -16.66
N PRO A 65 11.62 0.50 -16.34
CA PRO A 65 10.78 -0.10 -15.31
C PRO A 65 10.83 0.70 -14.00
N ASP A 66 9.67 1.03 -13.44
CA ASP A 66 9.55 1.79 -12.20
C ASP A 66 10.28 1.07 -11.05
N VAL A 67 10.10 -0.26 -10.98
CA VAL A 67 10.83 -1.15 -10.07
C VAL A 67 11.49 -2.28 -10.85
N ASP A 68 12.81 -2.41 -10.75
CA ASP A 68 13.57 -3.40 -11.53
C ASP A 68 13.41 -4.81 -10.98
N ILE A 69 13.37 -4.97 -9.66
CA ILE A 69 13.16 -6.27 -9.03
C ILE A 69 12.46 -6.14 -7.67
N ALA A 70 11.59 -7.10 -7.37
CA ALA A 70 11.05 -7.28 -6.03
C ALA A 70 11.65 -8.52 -5.34
N LEU A 71 12.11 -8.36 -4.11
CA LEU A 71 12.57 -9.43 -3.23
C LEU A 71 11.60 -9.61 -2.06
N THR A 72 11.46 -10.84 -1.61
CA THR A 72 10.65 -11.15 -0.44
C THR A 72 11.42 -10.89 0.86
N THR A 73 10.71 -10.72 1.98
CA THR A 73 11.31 -10.67 3.32
C THR A 73 12.27 -11.84 3.57
N ARG A 74 11.93 -13.05 3.11
CA ARG A 74 12.80 -14.24 3.21
C ARG A 74 14.05 -14.16 2.35
N GLU A 75 13.97 -13.56 1.16
CA GLU A 75 15.13 -13.37 0.28
C GLU A 75 16.10 -12.38 0.90
N LEU A 76 15.61 -11.25 1.42
CA LEU A 76 16.44 -10.29 2.14
C LEU A 76 17.11 -10.93 3.37
N ALA A 77 16.34 -11.66 4.19
CA ALA A 77 16.90 -12.34 5.37
C ALA A 77 18.06 -13.28 5.00
N ARG A 78 17.91 -14.07 3.94
CA ARG A 78 18.99 -14.95 3.46
C ARG A 78 20.19 -14.18 2.93
N MET A 79 19.99 -13.02 2.29
CA MET A 79 21.11 -12.16 1.84
C MET A 79 21.92 -11.65 3.03
N ILE A 80 21.24 -11.16 4.07
CA ILE A 80 21.85 -10.70 5.32
C ILE A 80 22.65 -11.84 5.98
N ASP A 81 22.04 -13.02 6.14
CA ASP A 81 22.68 -14.19 6.73
C ASP A 81 23.91 -14.64 5.93
N THR A 82 23.79 -14.70 4.60
CA THR A 82 24.87 -15.14 3.70
C THR A 82 26.03 -14.14 3.68
N ALA A 83 25.75 -12.86 3.88
CA ALA A 83 26.78 -11.82 4.01
C ALA A 83 27.52 -11.87 5.37
N GLY A 84 27.10 -12.73 6.30
CA GLY A 84 27.69 -12.82 7.64
C GLY A 84 27.32 -11.67 8.57
N ILE A 85 26.22 -10.95 8.27
CA ILE A 85 25.78 -9.79 9.04
C ILE A 85 24.95 -10.26 10.23
N PHE A 86 25.38 -9.93 11.45
CA PHE A 86 24.59 -10.22 12.66
C PHE A 86 23.55 -9.12 12.92
N PHE A 87 22.45 -9.16 12.16
CA PHE A 87 21.39 -8.14 12.14
C PHE A 87 20.90 -7.68 13.52
N PRO A 88 20.65 -8.55 14.52
CA PRO A 88 20.17 -8.13 15.85
C PRO A 88 21.14 -7.27 16.67
N LYS A 89 22.37 -7.04 16.18
CA LYS A 89 23.39 -6.22 16.83
C LYS A 89 23.82 -5.00 16.02
N LEU A 90 23.18 -4.75 14.89
CA LEU A 90 23.43 -3.52 14.15
C LEU A 90 22.91 -2.32 14.97
N PRO A 91 23.61 -1.17 14.92
CA PRO A 91 23.05 0.07 15.43
C PRO A 91 21.84 0.49 14.58
N ASP A 92 20.94 1.26 15.18
CA ASP A 92 19.89 1.92 14.43
C ASP A 92 20.49 3.03 13.55
N GLU A 93 19.96 3.18 12.33
CA GLU A 93 20.33 4.22 11.37
C GLU A 93 19.06 4.85 10.80
N GLU A 94 19.19 6.09 10.32
CA GLU A 94 18.09 6.80 9.66
C GLU A 94 18.01 6.44 8.17
N PHE A 95 16.80 6.50 7.60
CA PHE A 95 16.62 6.34 6.17
C PHE A 95 17.10 7.58 5.40
N ASP A 96 17.51 7.39 4.14
CA ASP A 96 17.97 8.47 3.28
C ASP A 96 16.85 9.44 2.87
N ASN A 97 17.07 10.74 3.08
CA ASN A 97 16.15 11.78 2.60
C ASN A 97 16.43 12.14 1.13
N PRO A 98 15.40 12.49 0.32
CA PRO A 98 14.01 12.70 0.73
C PRO A 98 13.14 11.43 0.70
N LEU A 99 13.62 10.32 0.13
CA LEU A 99 12.78 9.15 -0.16
C LEU A 99 12.46 8.27 1.06
N GLY A 100 13.13 8.48 2.19
CA GLY A 100 12.98 7.72 3.43
C GLY A 100 11.90 8.22 4.40
N GLU A 101 11.35 9.42 4.17
CA GLU A 101 10.29 9.97 5.03
C GLU A 101 8.97 9.19 4.87
N SER A 102 8.27 8.94 5.98
CA SER A 102 7.01 8.22 6.01
C SER A 102 6.03 8.88 6.99
N SER A 103 4.75 8.52 6.89
CA SER A 103 3.70 8.92 7.83
C SER A 103 3.08 7.71 8.49
N GLY A 104 2.46 7.88 9.65
CA GLY A 104 1.72 6.81 10.33
C GLY A 104 0.63 6.18 9.45
N ALA A 105 -0.04 6.98 8.61
CA ALA A 105 -0.96 6.50 7.59
C ALA A 105 -0.30 5.53 6.59
N ALA A 106 0.94 5.76 6.17
CA ALA A 106 1.65 4.85 5.28
C ALA A 106 2.08 3.55 6.00
N VAL A 107 2.47 3.64 7.27
CA VAL A 107 2.93 2.48 8.07
C VAL A 107 1.83 1.42 8.23
N ILE A 108 0.58 1.84 8.41
CA ILE A 108 -0.53 0.90 8.65
C ILE A 108 -0.98 0.13 7.40
N PHE A 109 -0.53 0.48 6.19
CA PHE A 109 -0.90 -0.22 4.93
C PHE A 109 -0.66 -1.73 5.00
N GLY A 110 0.29 -2.17 5.82
CA GLY A 110 0.63 -3.58 5.97
C GLY A 110 -0.48 -4.42 6.62
N ALA A 111 -1.38 -3.79 7.38
CA ALA A 111 -2.52 -4.43 8.03
C ALA A 111 -3.79 -4.33 7.17
N THR A 112 -4.66 -5.34 7.24
CA THR A 112 -5.98 -5.24 6.59
C THR A 112 -6.79 -4.09 7.20
N GLY A 113 -7.32 -3.23 6.33
CA GLY A 113 -8.03 -2.00 6.70
C GLY A 113 -7.13 -0.78 6.86
N GLY A 114 -5.80 -0.95 6.82
CA GLY A 114 -4.87 0.17 6.97
C GLY A 114 -4.86 1.10 5.77
N VAL A 115 -5.08 0.59 4.55
CA VAL A 115 -5.18 1.42 3.34
C VAL A 115 -6.48 2.22 3.36
N MET A 116 -7.58 1.56 3.72
CA MET A 116 -8.89 2.15 3.94
C MET A 116 -8.81 3.30 4.95
N GLU A 117 -8.24 3.03 6.13
CA GLU A 117 -8.07 4.03 7.18
C GLU A 117 -7.20 5.21 6.73
N ALA A 118 -6.05 4.95 6.10
CA ALA A 118 -5.17 6.01 5.61
C ALA A 118 -5.83 6.92 4.57
N ALA A 119 -6.62 6.34 3.65
CA ALA A 119 -7.39 7.10 2.68
C ALA A 119 -8.50 7.91 3.36
N LEU A 120 -9.22 7.33 4.32
CA LEU A 120 -10.26 8.03 5.09
C LEU A 120 -9.71 9.21 5.88
N ARG A 121 -8.51 9.10 6.49
CA ARG A 121 -7.85 10.21 7.19
C ARG A 121 -7.69 11.44 6.28
N THR A 122 -7.19 11.24 5.07
CA THR A 122 -6.98 12.34 4.12
C THR A 122 -8.29 12.82 3.51
N ALA A 123 -9.18 11.91 3.12
CA ALA A 123 -10.46 12.26 2.54
C ALA A 123 -11.34 13.05 3.51
N ALA A 124 -11.32 12.71 4.80
CA ALA A 124 -12.09 13.40 5.81
C ALA A 124 -11.69 14.89 5.91
N ASP A 125 -10.40 15.18 6.07
CA ASP A 125 -9.90 16.56 6.14
C ASP A 125 -10.17 17.35 4.85
N VAL A 126 -9.95 16.72 3.69
CA VAL A 126 -10.16 17.38 2.40
C VAL A 126 -11.64 17.71 2.18
N LEU A 127 -12.56 16.82 2.58
CA LEU A 127 -14.00 17.01 2.41
C LEU A 127 -14.59 17.99 3.43
N THR A 128 -14.07 18.01 4.66
CA THR A 128 -14.51 18.98 5.68
C THR A 128 -13.85 20.34 5.53
N GLY A 129 -12.66 20.41 4.92
CA GLY A 129 -11.82 21.59 4.90
C GLY A 129 -11.17 21.90 6.26
N GLU A 130 -11.14 20.92 7.16
CA GLU A 130 -10.65 21.05 8.53
C GLU A 130 -9.58 20.01 8.84
N ASP A 131 -8.62 20.36 9.69
CA ASP A 131 -7.65 19.40 10.25
C ASP A 131 -8.32 18.61 11.39
N LEU A 132 -8.85 17.42 11.08
CA LEU A 132 -9.59 16.63 12.07
C LEU A 132 -8.62 15.97 13.07
N PRO A 133 -8.81 16.16 14.40
CA PRO A 133 -7.89 15.64 15.40
C PRO A 133 -7.98 14.12 15.58
N ASN A 134 -9.14 13.52 15.29
CA ASN A 134 -9.32 12.07 15.37
C ASN A 134 -9.02 11.42 14.03
N VAL A 135 -7.96 10.62 13.99
CA VAL A 135 -7.48 9.91 12.81
C VAL A 135 -7.75 8.40 12.86
N ASP A 136 -8.33 7.91 13.95
CA ASP A 136 -8.53 6.48 14.18
C ASP A 136 -9.90 6.03 13.63
N PHE A 137 -9.90 5.34 12.49
CA PHE A 137 -11.08 4.67 11.93
C PHE A 137 -11.08 3.20 12.37
N ARG A 138 -11.58 2.90 13.57
CA ARG A 138 -11.33 1.62 14.24
C ARG A 138 -12.15 0.47 13.70
N GLU A 139 -13.32 0.76 13.14
CA GLU A 139 -14.29 -0.21 12.64
C GLU A 139 -13.77 -0.96 11.39
N VAL A 140 -12.75 -0.42 10.72
CA VAL A 140 -12.07 -1.09 9.60
C VAL A 140 -10.82 -1.88 10.03
N ARG A 141 -10.40 -1.80 11.30
CA ARG A 141 -9.30 -2.57 11.87
C ARG A 141 -9.75 -3.98 12.28
N GLY A 142 -8.81 -4.84 12.65
CA GLY A 142 -9.11 -6.22 13.08
C GLY A 142 -8.91 -7.26 11.99
N ILE A 143 -9.16 -8.52 12.34
CA ILE A 143 -8.84 -9.71 11.53
C ILE A 143 -10.05 -10.39 10.90
N GLU A 144 -11.24 -9.84 11.14
CA GLU A 144 -12.48 -10.32 10.54
C GLU A 144 -12.36 -10.33 9.02
N GLY A 145 -12.93 -11.37 8.41
CA GLY A 145 -12.78 -11.62 6.97
C GLY A 145 -13.40 -10.53 6.10
N VAL A 146 -14.52 -9.97 6.54
CA VAL A 146 -15.19 -8.81 5.94
C VAL A 146 -15.53 -7.85 7.09
N LYS A 147 -15.18 -6.58 6.91
CA LYS A 147 -15.49 -5.49 7.84
C LYS A 147 -16.24 -4.41 7.09
N GLU A 148 -17.33 -3.94 7.66
CA GLU A 148 -18.21 -2.93 7.07
C GLU A 148 -18.39 -1.80 8.08
N ALA A 149 -18.35 -0.57 7.60
CA ALA A 149 -18.58 0.61 8.44
C ALA A 149 -19.25 1.72 7.62
N THR A 150 -19.99 2.58 8.30
CA THR A 150 -20.52 3.82 7.74
C THR A 150 -19.95 4.97 8.55
N TYR A 151 -19.25 5.88 7.88
CA TYR A 151 -18.72 7.08 8.49
C TYR A 151 -19.44 8.30 7.95
N ASN A 152 -19.92 9.18 8.84
CA ASN A 152 -20.45 10.47 8.41
C ASN A 152 -19.30 11.46 8.24
N ILE A 153 -19.03 11.88 7.00
CA ILE A 153 -17.95 12.79 6.64
C ILE A 153 -18.55 13.95 5.86
N ALA A 154 -18.36 15.18 6.35
CA ALA A 154 -18.92 16.39 5.73
C ALA A 154 -20.43 16.30 5.44
N GLY A 155 -21.20 15.63 6.32
CA GLY A 155 -22.64 15.44 6.17
C GLY A 155 -23.05 14.33 5.19
N MET A 156 -22.11 13.56 4.66
CA MET A 156 -22.35 12.42 3.78
C MET A 156 -22.04 11.09 4.49
N ASP A 157 -22.93 10.11 4.35
CA ASP A 157 -22.70 8.76 4.86
C ASP A 157 -21.83 7.96 3.88
N ILE A 158 -20.58 7.73 4.26
CA ILE A 158 -19.61 6.96 3.47
C ILE A 158 -19.58 5.51 3.95
N ASN A 159 -20.33 4.66 3.26
CA ASN A 159 -20.29 3.21 3.43
C ASN A 159 -19.00 2.61 2.87
N VAL A 160 -18.22 1.94 3.72
CA VAL A 160 -16.95 1.30 3.35
C VAL A 160 -16.95 -0.19 3.66
N CYS A 161 -16.16 -0.94 2.88
CA CYS A 161 -15.96 -2.38 3.09
C CYS A 161 -14.48 -2.73 3.01
N VAL A 162 -14.01 -3.59 3.91
CA VAL A 162 -12.67 -4.18 3.86
C VAL A 162 -12.80 -5.69 3.80
N ALA A 163 -12.29 -6.29 2.71
CA ALA A 163 -12.26 -7.73 2.52
C ALA A 163 -10.82 -8.27 2.66
N SER A 164 -10.63 -9.23 3.56
CA SER A 164 -9.35 -9.81 3.93
C SER A 164 -9.29 -11.27 3.47
N GLY A 165 -8.49 -11.54 2.44
CA GLY A 165 -8.38 -12.85 1.80
C GLY A 165 -9.32 -13.04 0.61
N LEU A 166 -8.87 -13.80 -0.40
CA LEU A 166 -9.57 -13.95 -1.68
C LEU A 166 -10.97 -14.60 -1.57
N ALA A 167 -11.20 -15.47 -0.59
CA ALA A 167 -12.54 -16.07 -0.39
C ALA A 167 -13.56 -15.00 0.03
N ASN A 168 -13.18 -14.12 0.94
CA ASN A 168 -14.01 -13.00 1.39
C ASN A 168 -14.16 -11.94 0.30
N ALA A 169 -13.08 -11.67 -0.46
CA ALA A 169 -13.12 -10.80 -1.62
C ALA A 169 -14.15 -11.31 -2.64
N ASN A 170 -14.17 -12.61 -2.94
CA ASN A 170 -15.16 -13.20 -3.85
C ASN A 170 -16.59 -12.99 -3.35
N ALA A 171 -16.85 -13.18 -2.05
CA ALA A 171 -18.18 -12.94 -1.47
C ALA A 171 -18.62 -11.47 -1.60
N VAL A 172 -17.71 -10.52 -1.38
CA VAL A 172 -17.99 -9.09 -1.57
C VAL A 172 -18.22 -8.76 -3.04
N MET A 173 -17.40 -9.32 -3.95
CA MET A 173 -17.54 -9.05 -5.39
C MET A 173 -18.81 -9.64 -5.99
N GLU A 174 -19.31 -10.79 -5.53
CA GLU A 174 -20.64 -11.27 -5.94
C GLU A 174 -21.74 -10.28 -5.49
N ARG A 175 -21.67 -9.72 -4.27
CA ARG A 175 -22.64 -8.68 -3.84
C ARG A 175 -22.60 -7.43 -4.73
N VAL A 176 -21.40 -7.00 -5.13
CA VAL A 176 -21.21 -5.87 -6.06
C VAL A 176 -21.82 -6.20 -7.43
N LYS A 177 -21.50 -7.37 -7.98
CA LYS A 177 -22.00 -7.84 -9.27
C LYS A 177 -23.52 -8.00 -9.29
N ASP A 178 -24.11 -8.50 -8.21
CA ASP A 178 -25.56 -8.69 -8.08
C ASP A 178 -26.31 -7.39 -7.74
N GLY A 179 -25.61 -6.26 -7.57
CA GLY A 179 -26.19 -4.96 -7.24
C GLY A 179 -26.76 -4.88 -5.82
N THR A 180 -26.33 -5.77 -4.92
CA THR A 180 -26.79 -5.81 -3.51
C THR A 180 -25.80 -5.17 -2.54
N ALA A 181 -24.60 -4.82 -3.00
CA ALA A 181 -23.63 -4.05 -2.24
C ALA A 181 -24.00 -2.56 -2.21
N ASN A 182 -23.93 -1.95 -1.02
CA ASN A 182 -24.11 -0.51 -0.82
C ASN A 182 -22.82 0.09 -0.25
N TYR A 183 -21.75 0.12 -1.05
CA TYR A 183 -20.45 0.65 -0.65
C TYR A 183 -19.98 1.74 -1.62
N HIS A 184 -19.36 2.78 -1.08
CA HIS A 184 -18.68 3.81 -1.86
C HIS A 184 -17.20 3.48 -2.05
N PHE A 185 -16.58 2.80 -1.07
CA PHE A 185 -15.16 2.47 -1.11
C PHE A 185 -14.88 1.08 -0.54
N ILE A 186 -14.12 0.27 -1.28
CA ILE A 186 -13.82 -1.12 -0.93
C ILE A 186 -12.30 -1.33 -0.93
N GLU A 187 -11.75 -1.82 0.17
CA GLU A 187 -10.39 -2.36 0.23
C GLU A 187 -10.43 -3.89 0.08
N ILE A 188 -9.61 -4.43 -0.81
CA ILE A 188 -9.42 -5.89 -0.96
C ILE A 188 -7.96 -6.24 -0.76
N MET A 189 -7.70 -7.10 0.23
CA MET A 189 -6.39 -7.70 0.47
C MET A 189 -6.40 -9.17 0.07
N GLY A 190 -5.46 -9.59 -0.79
CA GLY A 190 -5.40 -10.99 -1.24
C GLY A 190 -5.06 -11.99 -0.14
N CYS A 191 -4.26 -11.60 0.85
CA CYS A 191 -3.85 -12.44 1.96
C CYS A 191 -4.73 -12.19 3.20
N PRO A 192 -5.21 -13.24 3.90
CA PRO A 192 -5.90 -13.08 5.18
C PRO A 192 -4.99 -12.37 6.20
N GLY A 193 -5.50 -11.32 6.82
CA GLY A 193 -4.77 -10.46 7.76
C GLY A 193 -3.97 -9.32 7.10
N GLY A 194 -3.97 -9.21 5.77
CA GLY A 194 -3.21 -8.20 5.03
C GLY A 194 -1.76 -8.61 4.73
N CYS A 195 -0.96 -7.64 4.30
CA CYS A 195 0.42 -7.86 3.87
C CYS A 195 1.33 -8.41 4.99
N VAL A 196 1.03 -8.15 6.26
CA VAL A 196 1.75 -8.74 7.41
C VAL A 196 1.75 -10.28 7.41
N ASN A 197 0.82 -10.90 6.70
CA ASN A 197 0.70 -12.34 6.53
C ASN A 197 0.90 -12.78 5.06
N GLY A 198 1.58 -11.96 4.26
CA GLY A 198 1.83 -12.23 2.86
C GLY A 198 2.74 -13.44 2.62
N GLY A 199 2.62 -14.03 1.42
CA GLY A 199 3.37 -15.24 1.04
C GLY A 199 4.90 -15.09 0.96
N GLY A 200 5.43 -13.88 1.10
CA GLY A 200 6.86 -13.58 1.19
C GLY A 200 7.41 -13.52 2.62
N GLN A 201 6.55 -13.62 3.65
CA GLN A 201 6.94 -13.51 5.06
C GLN A 201 7.66 -14.76 5.59
N PRO A 202 8.40 -14.66 6.72
CA PRO A 202 9.03 -15.81 7.35
C PRO A 202 8.04 -16.94 7.65
N ILE A 203 8.38 -18.16 7.24
CA ILE A 203 7.61 -19.37 7.55
C ILE A 203 7.76 -19.67 9.03
N GLN A 204 6.64 -20.00 9.68
CA GLN A 204 6.60 -20.32 11.11
C GLN A 204 6.20 -21.77 11.30
N HIS A 205 6.78 -22.42 12.30
CA HIS A 205 6.47 -23.80 12.65
C HIS A 205 4.98 -23.94 13.02
N ALA A 206 4.39 -25.11 12.75
CA ALA A 206 2.97 -25.35 13.00
C ALA A 206 2.57 -25.06 14.45
N VAL A 207 3.42 -25.44 15.42
CA VAL A 207 3.22 -25.13 16.85
C VAL A 207 3.04 -23.63 17.09
N VAL A 208 3.89 -22.78 16.49
CA VAL A 208 3.76 -21.32 16.62
C VAL A 208 2.43 -20.86 16.05
N ARG A 209 2.06 -21.33 14.85
CA ARG A 209 0.82 -20.93 14.18
C ARG A 209 -0.45 -21.39 14.90
N ASN A 210 -0.39 -22.50 15.64
CA ASN A 210 -1.54 -23.02 16.38
C ASN A 210 -1.85 -22.20 17.64
N PHE A 211 -0.85 -21.53 18.22
CA PHE A 211 -1.00 -20.86 19.51
C PHE A 211 -0.77 -19.34 19.44
N ILE A 212 -0.24 -18.82 18.33
CA ILE A 212 0.08 -17.41 18.16
C ILE A 212 -0.59 -16.89 16.89
N ASP A 213 -1.47 -15.91 17.07
CA ASP A 213 -1.97 -15.09 15.97
C ASP A 213 -0.89 -14.10 15.52
N LEU A 214 -0.08 -14.56 14.59
CA LEU A 214 1.03 -13.80 14.01
C LEU A 214 0.55 -12.58 13.22
N SER A 215 -0.58 -12.68 12.53
CA SER A 215 -1.19 -11.57 11.78
C SER A 215 -1.51 -10.41 12.71
N SER A 216 -2.24 -10.68 13.79
CA SER A 216 -2.60 -9.67 14.78
C SER A 216 -1.39 -9.06 15.45
N ARG A 217 -0.39 -9.87 15.85
CA ARG A 217 0.82 -9.35 16.47
C ARG A 217 1.64 -8.44 15.54
N ARG A 218 1.80 -8.84 14.28
CA ARG A 218 2.52 -8.02 13.29
C ARG A 218 1.76 -6.75 12.94
N ALA A 219 0.42 -6.83 12.81
CA ALA A 219 -0.40 -5.65 12.59
C ALA A 219 -0.36 -4.69 13.78
N ALA A 220 -0.38 -5.20 15.01
CA ALA A 220 -0.28 -4.38 16.22
C ALA A 220 1.01 -3.55 16.24
N ALA A 221 2.15 -4.12 15.80
CA ALA A 221 3.40 -3.37 15.69
C ALA A 221 3.31 -2.18 14.71
N LEU A 222 2.56 -2.32 13.60
CA LEU A 222 2.33 -1.22 12.66
C LEU A 222 1.45 -0.12 13.25
N TYR A 223 0.40 -0.49 13.99
CA TYR A 223 -0.46 0.49 14.66
C TYR A 223 0.21 1.15 15.87
N GLU A 224 1.16 0.47 16.53
CA GLU A 224 2.00 1.08 17.56
C GLU A 224 2.90 2.14 16.92
N ALA A 225 3.62 1.78 15.85
CA ALA A 225 4.47 2.71 15.11
C ALA A 225 3.71 3.92 14.54
N ASP A 226 2.47 3.74 14.07
CA ASP A 226 1.61 4.85 13.66
C ASP A 226 1.33 5.85 14.79
N LYS A 227 1.13 5.39 16.04
CA LYS A 227 0.88 6.30 17.17
C LYS A 227 2.12 7.08 17.57
N ASP A 228 3.30 6.48 17.40
CA ASP A 228 4.58 7.06 17.81
C ASP A 228 5.14 8.05 16.78
N LEU A 229 4.58 8.08 15.57
CA LEU A 229 5.00 9.01 14.52
C LEU A 229 4.36 10.39 14.70
N PRO A 230 5.13 11.48 14.52
CA PRO A 230 4.62 12.85 14.63
C PRO A 230 3.61 13.18 13.53
N THR A 231 3.78 12.61 12.33
CA THR A 231 2.90 12.81 11.18
C THR A 231 2.09 11.55 10.93
N ARG A 232 0.77 11.63 11.08
CA ARG A 232 -0.14 10.47 10.97
C ARG A 232 -1.08 10.53 9.77
N LYS A 233 -1.03 11.59 8.96
CA LYS A 233 -1.82 11.75 7.74
C LYS A 233 -0.88 11.85 6.53
N SER A 234 -1.23 11.18 5.43
CA SER A 234 -0.34 11.12 4.26
C SER A 234 -0.11 12.47 3.59
N HIS A 235 -1.14 13.32 3.54
CA HIS A 235 -1.06 14.66 2.95
C HIS A 235 -0.30 15.68 3.80
N GLU A 236 0.02 15.33 5.06
CA GLU A 236 0.83 16.17 5.94
C GLU A 236 2.33 15.92 5.78
N SER A 237 2.74 14.86 5.07
CA SER A 237 4.16 14.58 4.82
C SER A 237 4.81 15.71 4.02
N GLU A 238 5.92 16.22 4.54
CA GLU A 238 6.63 17.36 3.97
C GLU A 238 7.32 16.99 2.65
N VAL A 239 7.83 15.75 2.53
CA VAL A 239 8.32 15.27 1.23
C VAL A 239 7.21 15.18 0.20
N VAL A 240 6.02 14.70 0.59
CA VAL A 240 4.89 14.57 -0.35
C VAL A 240 4.43 15.95 -0.81
N LYS A 241 4.24 16.91 0.11
CA LYS A 241 3.88 18.30 -0.26
C LYS A 241 4.88 18.89 -1.25
N ARG A 242 6.18 18.74 -0.96
CA ARG A 242 7.26 19.24 -1.81
C ARG A 242 7.29 18.57 -3.19
N LEU A 243 7.11 17.25 -3.25
CA LEU A 243 7.02 16.51 -4.51
C LEU A 243 5.88 17.06 -5.39
N TYR A 244 4.72 17.34 -4.80
CA TYR A 244 3.61 17.94 -5.54
C TYR A 244 3.92 19.37 -5.96
N GLU A 245 4.37 20.24 -5.06
CA GLU A 245 4.70 21.63 -5.36
C GLU A 245 5.79 21.78 -6.43
N GLU A 246 6.90 21.05 -6.30
CA GLU A 246 8.07 21.19 -7.18
C GLU A 246 7.88 20.46 -8.53
N TYR A 247 7.11 19.36 -8.56
CA TYR A 247 7.19 18.42 -9.67
C TYR A 247 5.86 17.97 -10.26
N LEU A 248 4.90 17.52 -9.43
CA LEU A 248 3.66 16.91 -9.93
C LEU A 248 2.52 17.93 -10.11
N GLY A 249 2.62 19.13 -9.54
CA GLY A 249 1.53 20.10 -9.47
C GLY A 249 0.51 19.74 -8.40
N SER A 250 -0.75 19.50 -8.79
CA SER A 250 -1.84 19.15 -7.88
C SER A 250 -2.13 17.64 -7.86
N TYR A 251 -2.85 17.18 -6.83
CA TYR A 251 -3.45 15.84 -6.84
C TYR A 251 -4.31 15.66 -8.09
N GLY A 252 -4.09 14.57 -8.82
CA GLY A 252 -4.83 14.28 -10.07
C GLY A 252 -4.48 15.17 -11.26
N SER A 253 -3.40 15.96 -11.21
CA SER A 253 -2.91 16.69 -12.38
C SER A 253 -2.55 15.74 -13.53
N HIS A 254 -2.39 16.27 -14.76
CA HIS A 254 -1.94 15.46 -15.89
C HIS A 254 -0.63 14.72 -15.60
N LYS A 255 0.36 15.42 -15.03
CA LYS A 255 1.67 14.84 -14.71
C LYS A 255 1.60 13.81 -13.58
N ALA A 256 0.79 14.07 -12.55
CA ALA A 256 0.52 13.07 -11.52
C ALA A 256 -0.15 11.83 -12.11
N HIS A 257 -1.09 12.01 -13.05
CA HIS A 257 -1.77 10.90 -13.71
C HIS A 257 -0.81 10.06 -14.57
N GLU A 258 0.02 10.71 -15.37
CA GLU A 258 1.02 10.04 -16.21
C GLU A 258 2.04 9.23 -15.40
N ILE A 259 2.48 9.75 -14.26
CA ILE A 259 3.56 9.15 -13.47
C ILE A 259 3.03 8.15 -12.44
N LEU A 260 1.92 8.49 -11.75
CA LEU A 260 1.44 7.78 -10.56
C LEU A 260 0.17 6.96 -10.78
N HIS A 261 -0.42 6.99 -11.97
CA HIS A 261 -1.59 6.18 -12.30
C HIS A 261 -1.28 5.11 -13.35
N THR A 262 -2.18 4.14 -13.43
CA THR A 262 -2.09 2.95 -14.27
C THR A 262 -3.49 2.55 -14.71
N SER A 263 -3.56 1.68 -15.70
CA SER A 263 -4.81 1.01 -16.08
C SER A 263 -4.75 -0.48 -15.75
N TYR A 264 -5.86 -1.18 -15.96
CA TYR A 264 -5.92 -2.63 -15.81
C TYR A 264 -6.63 -3.21 -17.03
N VAL A 265 -6.17 -4.38 -17.47
CA VAL A 265 -6.75 -5.07 -18.63
C VAL A 265 -7.45 -6.36 -18.22
N ALA A 266 -8.53 -6.68 -18.92
CA ALA A 266 -9.16 -7.98 -18.79
C ALA A 266 -8.19 -9.09 -19.24
N ARG A 267 -8.10 -10.15 -18.44
CA ARG A 267 -7.24 -11.32 -18.72
C ARG A 267 -8.05 -12.61 -18.66
N PRO A 268 -7.86 -13.56 -19.58
CA PRO A 268 -8.56 -14.84 -19.60
C PRO A 268 -8.14 -15.70 -18.40
N LYS A 269 -9.05 -16.51 -17.86
CA LYS A 269 -8.79 -17.36 -16.67
C LYS A 269 -7.70 -18.40 -16.90
N TYR A 270 -7.60 -18.91 -18.12
CA TYR A 270 -6.58 -19.86 -18.57
C TYR A 270 -5.81 -19.24 -19.73
N LYS A 271 -4.50 -19.47 -19.78
CA LYS A 271 -3.62 -19.14 -20.91
C LYS A 271 -3.35 -20.40 -21.72
#